data_AF-A0A9D4T4E5-F1
#
_entry.id   AF-A0A9D4T4E5-F1
#
_cell.length_a   1.000
_cell.length_b   1.000
_cell.length_c   1.000
_cell.angle_alpha   90.00
_cell.angle_beta   90.00
_cell.angle_gamma   90.00
#
_symmetry.space_group_name_H-M   'P 1'
#
loop_
_entity.id
_entity.type
_entity.pdbx_description
1 polymer ?
#
loop_
_entity_poly.entity_id
_entity_poly.type
_entity_poly.pdbx_seq_one_letter_code
_entity_poly.pdbx_strand_id
1 'polypeptide(L)'
;MVYCAVVGCKSRTYTKAEKEKAKQNSQNLSNFRFFKIPKVRVHECGKTRQLSQRRQREWIARLKRKSVADNPQKYKVCCRHFLSGMATVSSGCCWLCKGFSAHELHGIGT
;
A
#
# COMPACT_ATOMS: atom_id res chain seq x y z
N MET A 1 -17.11 6.35 5.52
CA MET A 1 -16.62 6.40 4.12
C MET A 1 -15.09 6.42 4.14
N VAL A 2 -14.43 5.60 3.31
CA VAL A 2 -12.96 5.44 3.35
C VAL A 2 -12.33 6.16 2.15
N TYR A 3 -11.28 6.93 2.42
CA TYR A 3 -10.47 7.62 1.42
C TYR A 3 -9.09 6.98 1.27
N CYS A 4 -8.51 7.10 0.08
CA CYS A 4 -7.12 6.70 -0.13
C CYS A 4 -6.17 7.61 0.67
N ALA A 5 -5.18 7.01 1.31
CA ALA A 5 -4.20 7.73 2.12
C ALA A 5 -3.11 8.44 1.30
N VAL A 6 -2.97 8.10 0.01
CA VAL A 6 -1.98 8.72 -0.89
C VAL A 6 -2.37 10.16 -1.16
N VAL A 7 -1.42 11.08 -0.97
CA VAL A 7 -1.59 12.51 -1.25
C VAL A 7 -2.03 12.72 -2.70
N GLY A 8 -3.09 13.51 -2.91
CA GLY A 8 -3.66 13.80 -4.23
C GLY A 8 -4.59 12.71 -4.78
N CYS A 9 -4.71 11.55 -4.14
CA CYS A 9 -5.62 10.50 -4.63
C CYS A 9 -7.07 10.74 -4.18
N LYS A 10 -7.96 10.94 -5.14
CA LYS A 10 -9.40 11.15 -4.91
C LYS A 10 -10.22 9.84 -4.81
N SER A 11 -9.56 8.67 -4.81
CA SER A 11 -10.27 7.38 -4.65
C SER A 11 -10.93 7.31 -3.29
N ARG A 12 -12.20 6.90 -3.29
CA ARG A 12 -13.01 6.65 -2.10
C ARG A 12 -13.86 5.39 -2.27
N THR A 13 -14.31 4.84 -1.15
CA THR A 13 -15.36 3.81 -1.17
C THR A 13 -16.72 4.45 -1.43
N TYR A 14 -17.58 3.76 -2.17
CA TYR A 14 -18.97 4.17 -2.41
C TYR A 14 -19.91 3.36 -1.52
N THR A 15 -20.92 4.03 -0.97
CA THR A 15 -22.05 3.40 -0.28
C THR A 15 -22.91 2.61 -1.28
N LYS A 16 -23.76 1.70 -0.78
CA LYS A 16 -24.69 0.94 -1.64
C LYS A 16 -25.61 1.88 -2.43
N ALA A 17 -26.14 2.92 -1.79
CA ALA A 17 -27.00 3.91 -2.44
C ALA A 17 -26.29 4.67 -3.56
N GLU A 18 -25.02 5.08 -3.36
CA GLU A 18 -24.23 5.75 -4.41
C GLU A 18 -23.94 4.82 -5.59
N LYS A 19 -23.69 3.53 -5.33
CA LYS A 19 -23.49 2.54 -6.39
C LYS A 19 -24.76 2.35 -7.22
N GLU A 20 -25.91 2.28 -6.55
CA GLU A 20 -27.20 2.13 -7.23
C GLU A 20 -27.52 3.36 -8.09
N LYS A 21 -27.34 4.58 -7.55
CA LYS A 21 -27.51 5.82 -8.31
C LYS A 21 -26.59 5.91 -9.52
N ALA A 22 -25.32 5.52 -9.38
CA ALA A 22 -24.39 5.54 -10.51
C ALA A 22 -24.73 4.50 -11.57
N LYS A 23 -25.21 3.30 -11.17
CA LYS A 23 -25.72 2.29 -12.10
C LYS A 23 -26.90 2.82 -12.91
N GLN A 24 -27.83 3.51 -12.26
CA GLN A 24 -28.97 4.16 -12.90
C GLN A 24 -28.55 5.29 -13.85
N ASN A 25 -27.47 5.99 -13.56
CA ASN A 25 -26.93 7.09 -14.39
C ASN A 25 -25.85 6.63 -15.39
N SER A 26 -25.69 5.32 -15.62
CA SER A 26 -24.63 4.75 -16.48
C SER A 26 -23.21 5.25 -16.15
N GLN A 27 -22.98 5.69 -14.91
CA GLN A 27 -21.69 6.15 -14.42
C GLN A 27 -20.84 4.94 -14.02
N ASN A 28 -19.66 4.80 -14.64
CA ASN A 28 -18.74 3.71 -14.31
C ASN A 28 -18.00 3.98 -12.99
N LEU A 29 -18.64 3.63 -11.88
CA LEU A 29 -17.98 3.58 -10.58
C LEU A 29 -17.04 2.38 -10.52
N SER A 30 -15.76 2.63 -10.79
CA SER A 30 -14.71 1.65 -10.61
C SER A 30 -14.69 1.15 -9.15
N ASN A 31 -14.93 -0.14 -8.96
CA ASN A 31 -14.88 -0.79 -7.65
C ASN A 31 -13.42 -0.88 -7.17
N PHE A 32 -12.92 0.21 -6.57
CA PHE A 32 -11.59 0.21 -5.97
C PHE A 32 -11.53 -0.71 -4.76
N ARG A 33 -10.58 -1.64 -4.75
CA ARG A 33 -10.19 -2.37 -3.54
C ARG A 33 -9.30 -1.46 -2.68
N PHE A 34 -9.51 -1.49 -1.37
CA PHE A 34 -8.74 -0.72 -0.40
C PHE A 34 -7.95 -1.64 0.51
N PHE A 35 -6.64 -1.43 0.57
CA PHE A 35 -5.70 -2.24 1.35
C PHE A 35 -5.24 -1.49 2.60
N LYS A 36 -5.08 -2.21 3.71
CA LYS A 36 -4.54 -1.66 4.96
C LYS A 36 -3.02 -1.53 4.87
N ILE A 37 -2.47 -0.56 5.60
CA ILE A 37 -1.01 -0.47 5.78
C ILE A 37 -0.53 -1.69 6.59
N PRO A 38 0.54 -2.38 6.16
CA PRO A 38 1.06 -3.57 6.85
C PRO A 38 1.30 -3.32 8.34
N LYS A 39 0.86 -4.24 9.19
CA LYS A 39 1.19 -4.25 10.62
C LYS A 39 2.56 -4.90 10.83
N VAL A 40 3.33 -4.41 11.79
CA VAL A 40 4.53 -5.09 12.27
C VAL A 40 4.14 -6.39 12.96
N ARG A 41 4.71 -7.50 12.50
CA ARG A 41 4.50 -8.84 13.06
C ARG A 41 5.44 -9.01 14.25
N VAL A 42 5.00 -8.62 15.44
CA VAL A 42 5.82 -8.60 16.67
C VAL A 42 5.97 -9.97 17.33
N HIS A 43 5.04 -10.90 17.10
CA HIS A 43 5.03 -12.24 17.71
C HIS A 43 5.66 -13.31 16.82
N GLU A 44 6.17 -12.93 15.65
CA GLU A 44 6.84 -13.83 14.71
C GLU A 44 8.36 -13.77 14.88
N CYS A 45 9.08 -14.67 14.20
CA CYS A 45 10.53 -14.73 14.29
C CYS A 45 11.20 -13.37 13.95
N GLY A 46 12.40 -13.13 14.48
CA GLY A 46 13.10 -11.85 14.36
C GLY A 46 13.24 -11.34 12.93
N LYS A 47 13.50 -12.25 11.98
CA LYS A 47 13.58 -11.93 10.54
C LYS A 47 12.26 -11.37 10.00
N THR A 48 11.13 -12.00 10.33
CA THR A 48 9.80 -11.54 9.89
C THR A 48 9.40 -10.21 10.54
N ARG A 49 9.79 -10.00 11.80
CA ARG A 49 9.61 -8.72 12.48
C ARG A 49 10.37 -7.60 11.76
N GLN A 50 11.65 -7.80 11.44
CA GLN A 50 12.46 -6.81 10.73
C GLN A 50 11.91 -6.50 9.34
N LEU A 51 11.53 -7.53 8.58
CA LEU A 51 10.95 -7.36 7.24
C LEU A 51 9.62 -6.60 7.29
N SER A 52 8.75 -6.90 8.25
CA SER A 52 7.47 -6.19 8.40
C SER A 52 7.65 -4.74 8.85
N GLN A 53 8.60 -4.45 9.74
CA GLN A 53 8.99 -3.08 10.09
C GLN A 53 9.52 -2.29 8.91
N ARG A 54 10.42 -2.88 8.11
CA ARG A 54 10.95 -2.24 6.91
C ARG A 54 9.83 -1.90 5.92
N ARG A 55 8.96 -2.85 5.61
CA ARG A 55 7.81 -2.64 4.70
C ARG A 55 6.88 -1.53 5.19
N GLN A 56 6.58 -1.50 6.49
CA GLN A 56 5.71 -0.47 7.05
C GLN A 56 6.35 0.92 6.94
N ARG A 57 7.66 1.05 7.25
CA ARG A 57 8.40 2.32 7.10
C ARG A 57 8.41 2.81 5.65
N GLU A 58 8.66 1.92 4.70
CA GLU A 58 8.65 2.25 3.27
C GLU A 58 7.26 2.75 2.80
N TRP A 59 6.19 2.13 3.29
CA TRP A 59 4.82 2.58 3.02
C TRP A 59 4.57 3.99 3.55
N ILE A 60 4.91 4.24 4.82
CA ILE A 60 4.72 5.55 5.46
C ILE A 60 5.51 6.64 4.73
N ALA A 61 6.78 6.36 4.38
CA ALA A 61 7.64 7.28 3.66
C ALA A 61 7.06 7.67 2.29
N ARG A 62 6.51 6.69 1.54
CA ARG A 62 5.89 6.95 0.23
C ARG A 62 4.59 7.72 0.31
N LEU A 63 3.83 7.59 1.40
CA LEU A 63 2.61 8.35 1.61
C LEU A 63 2.87 9.83 1.93
N LYS A 64 4.09 10.19 2.36
CA LYS A 64 4.52 11.57 2.67
C LYS A 64 3.54 12.35 3.57
N ARG A 65 2.84 11.65 4.47
CA ARG A 65 1.81 12.23 5.35
C ARG A 65 2.14 11.94 6.81
N LYS A 66 2.45 12.99 7.57
CA LYS A 66 2.84 12.87 8.99
C LYS A 66 1.79 12.14 9.83
N SER A 67 0.51 12.46 9.63
CA SER A 67 -0.60 11.83 10.37
C SER A 67 -0.76 10.33 10.16
N VAL A 68 -0.12 9.75 9.13
CA VAL A 68 -0.11 8.30 8.89
C VAL A 68 0.87 7.61 9.81
N ALA A 69 1.98 8.27 10.18
CA ALA A 69 2.98 7.71 11.06
C ALA A 69 2.42 7.45 12.46
N ASP A 70 1.57 8.34 12.97
CA ASP A 70 0.96 8.22 14.30
C ASP A 70 0.00 7.03 14.42
N ASN A 71 -0.74 6.71 13.35
CA ASN A 71 -1.69 5.61 13.37
C ASN A 71 -1.90 4.99 11.98
N PRO A 72 -0.94 4.20 11.47
CA PRO A 72 -1.00 3.66 10.11
C PRO A 72 -2.20 2.75 9.87
N GLN A 73 -2.75 2.14 10.92
CA GLN A 73 -3.85 1.19 10.83
C GLN A 73 -5.21 1.84 10.53
N LYS A 74 -5.35 3.16 10.76
CA LYS A 74 -6.55 3.94 10.38
C LYS A 74 -6.62 4.22 8.89
N TYR A 75 -5.50 4.10 8.17
CA TYR A 75 -5.39 4.49 6.78
C TYR A 75 -5.48 3.30 5.83
N LYS A 76 -6.05 3.54 4.64
CA LYS A 76 -6.11 2.55 3.56
C LYS A 76 -5.63 3.15 2.25
N VAL A 77 -5.06 2.32 1.38
CA VAL A 77 -4.57 2.70 0.05
C VAL A 77 -5.37 1.96 -1.01
N CYS A 78 -5.82 2.66 -2.06
CA CYS A 78 -6.58 2.02 -3.13
C CYS A 78 -5.69 1.20 -4.07
N CYS A 79 -6.26 0.17 -4.71
CA CYS A 79 -5.57 -0.74 -5.62
C CYS A 79 -4.80 -0.08 -6.78
N ARG A 80 -5.15 1.14 -7.17
CA ARG A 80 -4.45 1.90 -8.23
C ARG A 80 -2.97 2.19 -7.94
N HIS A 81 -2.56 2.16 -6.68
CA HIS A 81 -1.17 2.43 -6.29
C HIS A 81 -0.29 1.17 -6.24
N PHE A 82 -0.84 0.03 -6.68
CA PHE A 82 -0.13 -1.24 -6.74
C PHE A 82 0.04 -1.63 -8.20
N LEU A 83 1.25 -2.03 -8.57
CA LEU A 83 1.53 -2.68 -9.84
C LEU A 83 0.71 -4.00 -9.85
N SER A 84 -0.29 -4.09 -10.72
CA SER A 84 -1.29 -5.17 -10.83
C SER A 84 -2.43 -5.24 -9.80
N GLY A 85 -2.68 -4.19 -9.01
CA GLY A 85 -3.88 -4.14 -8.15
C GLY A 85 -3.96 -5.17 -7.00
N MET A 86 -2.88 -5.93 -6.78
CA MET A 86 -2.73 -6.89 -5.68
C MET A 86 -1.77 -6.32 -4.63
N ALA A 87 -2.20 -6.30 -3.37
CA ALA A 87 -1.27 -6.21 -2.25
C ALA A 87 -0.59 -7.57 -2.15
N THR A 88 0.65 -7.69 -2.62
CA THR A 88 1.41 -8.94 -2.61
C THR A 88 1.61 -9.44 -1.18
N VAL A 89 0.76 -10.37 -0.76
CA VAL A 89 0.96 -11.24 0.40
C VAL A 89 1.99 -12.28 -0.02
N SER A 90 3.22 -12.11 0.47
CA SER A 90 4.25 -13.15 0.65
C SER A 90 4.22 -14.35 -0.31
N SER A 91 5.10 -14.33 -1.32
CA SER A 91 5.87 -15.47 -1.86
C SER A 91 6.68 -14.97 -3.06
N GLY A 92 8.01 -15.00 -2.97
CA GLY A 92 8.89 -14.72 -4.10
C GLY A 92 9.21 -13.24 -4.37
N CYS A 93 10.37 -13.02 -4.99
CA CYS A 93 10.98 -11.75 -5.31
C CYS A 93 10.06 -10.69 -5.97
N CYS A 94 10.25 -9.46 -5.51
CA CYS A 94 10.14 -8.17 -6.18
C CYS A 94 8.76 -7.69 -6.70
N TRP A 95 8.40 -6.44 -6.35
CA TRP A 95 8.17 -5.32 -7.28
C TRP A 95 7.42 -4.16 -6.58
N LEU A 96 8.18 -3.26 -5.95
CA LEU A 96 7.96 -1.84 -6.21
C LEU A 96 9.32 -1.20 -6.49
N CYS A 97 9.99 -1.77 -7.49
CA CYS A 97 11.13 -1.20 -8.19
C CYS A 97 10.62 -0.18 -9.21
N LYS A 98 10.68 1.10 -8.84
CA LYS A 98 11.47 2.06 -9.62
C LYS A 98 12.27 2.86 -8.59
N GLY A 99 13.60 2.66 -8.62
CA GLY A 99 14.56 3.41 -7.80
C GLY A 99 15.50 2.57 -6.94
N PHE A 100 16.02 1.43 -7.38
CA PHE A 100 17.35 0.96 -6.98
C PHE A 100 17.86 -0.06 -7.99
N SER A 101 18.69 0.40 -8.92
CA SER A 101 19.48 -0.50 -9.77
C SER A 101 20.54 -1.13 -8.88
N ALA A 102 20.53 -2.46 -8.77
CA ALA A 102 21.55 -3.20 -8.07
C ALA A 102 22.82 -3.21 -8.94
N HIS A 103 23.73 -2.26 -8.70
CA HIS A 103 25.09 -2.34 -9.24
C HIS A 103 26.08 -1.70 -8.26
N GLU A 104 26.17 -2.23 -7.03
CA GLU A 104 27.31 -1.95 -6.15
C GLU A 104 27.40 -2.98 -5.02
N LEU A 105 27.68 -4.24 -5.38
CA LEU A 105 28.24 -5.21 -4.45
C LEU A 105 29.15 -6.14 -5.25
N HIS A 106 30.36 -5.68 -5.53
CA HIS A 106 31.55 -6.50 -5.72
C HIS A 106 32.75 -5.59 -5.54
N GLY A 107 33.55 -5.82 -4.50
CA GLY A 107 34.86 -5.20 -4.38
C GLY A 107 35.27 -4.78 -2.98
N ILE A 108 35.31 -5.70 -2.02
CA ILE A 108 36.41 -5.75 -1.03
C ILE A 108 36.64 -7.22 -0.65
N GLY A 109 37.84 -7.74 -0.86
CA GLY A 109 38.30 -8.92 -0.13
C GLY A 109 39.08 -9.97 -0.93
N THR A 110 40.31 -9.64 -1.32
CA THR A 110 41.49 -10.48 -1.04
C THR A 110 42.63 -9.54 -0.68
#